data_AF-A0A535KB23-F1
#
_entry.id   AF-A0A535KB23-F1
#
_cell.length_a   1.000
_cell.length_b   1.000
_cell.length_c   1.000
_cell.angle_alpha   90.00
_cell.angle_beta   90.00
_cell.angle_gamma   90.00
#
_symmetry.space_group_name_H-M   'P 1'
#
loop_
_entity.id
_entity.type
_entity.pdbx_description
1 polymer ?
#
loop_
_entity_poly.entity_id
_entity_poly.type
_entity_poly.pdbx_seq_one_letter_code
_entity_poly.pdbx_strand_id
1 'polypeptide(L)'
;FALFIAVLFWSLYFLRKRVIPENRWLLRGVVLAGVLGFLAVELGWMVTEEGRQPWVIYGYLRTKDAVTTAPFLNITFLIFSVIYVALTITMIVLLLRQARLPLPKMEWKEVASGPESSEELNERQRIGV
;
A
#
# COMPACT_ATOMS: atom_id res chain seq x y z
N PHE A 1 -9.35 -18.46 -5.98
CA PHE A 1 -8.72 -19.54 -5.17
C PHE A 1 -7.52 -20.19 -5.86
N ALA A 2 -7.66 -20.80 -7.04
CA ALA A 2 -6.55 -21.46 -7.73
C ALA A 2 -5.35 -20.54 -8.06
N LEU A 3 -5.62 -19.31 -8.52
CA LEU A 3 -4.58 -18.32 -8.84
C LEU A 3 -3.77 -17.88 -7.61
N PHE A 4 -4.45 -17.66 -6.48
CA PHE A 4 -3.81 -17.29 -5.21
C PHE A 4 -2.95 -18.44 -4.66
N ILE A 5 -3.45 -19.68 -4.75
CA ILE A 5 -2.70 -20.89 -4.35
C ILE A 5 -1.47 -21.11 -5.23
N ALA A 6 -1.60 -20.90 -6.54
CA ALA A 6 -0.47 -21.02 -7.48
C ALA A 6 0.63 -19.98 -7.19
N VAL A 7 0.25 -18.73 -6.91
CA VAL A 7 1.20 -17.67 -6.54
C VAL A 7 1.87 -17.96 -5.20
N LEU A 8 1.12 -18.42 -4.20
CA LEU A 8 1.66 -18.82 -2.89
C LEU A 8 2.63 -20.01 -3.01
N PHE A 9 2.27 -21.03 -3.76
CA PHE A 9 3.11 -22.20 -3.99
C PHE A 9 4.43 -21.82 -4.68
N TRP A 10 4.36 -20.96 -5.70
CA TRP A 10 5.54 -20.52 -6.44
C TRP A 10 6.43 -19.59 -5.60
N SER A 11 5.83 -18.71 -4.82
CA SER A 11 6.52 -17.83 -3.87
C SER A 11 7.26 -18.66 -2.80
N LEU A 12 6.59 -19.61 -2.16
CA LEU A 12 7.18 -20.50 -1.16
C LEU A 12 8.27 -21.41 -1.74
N TYR A 13 8.12 -21.87 -2.98
CA TYR A 13 9.13 -22.66 -3.68
C TYR A 13 10.43 -21.88 -3.88
N PHE A 14 10.36 -20.62 -4.33
CA PHE A 14 11.55 -19.78 -4.51
C PHE A 14 12.17 -19.32 -3.20
N LEU A 15 11.34 -18.97 -2.19
CA LEU A 15 11.82 -18.65 -0.85
C LEU A 15 12.59 -19.82 -0.22
N ARG A 16 12.10 -21.06 -0.39
CA ARG A 16 12.75 -22.26 0.18
C ARG A 16 14.07 -22.59 -0.49
N LYS A 17 14.23 -22.27 -1.78
CA LYS A 17 15.49 -22.49 -2.51
C LYS A 17 16.51 -21.36 -2.34
N ARG A 18 16.15 -20.23 -1.70
CA ARG A 18 16.98 -19.00 -1.60
C ARG A 18 17.52 -18.50 -2.94
N VAL A 19 16.86 -18.85 -4.05
CA VAL A 19 17.25 -18.38 -5.38
C VAL A 19 16.38 -17.19 -5.70
N ILE A 20 16.99 -16.00 -5.80
CA ILE A 20 16.30 -14.81 -6.26
C ILE A 20 16.11 -14.99 -7.78
N PRO A 21 14.87 -15.06 -8.28
CA PRO A 21 14.65 -15.23 -9.70
C PRO A 21 15.17 -14.00 -10.46
N GLU A 22 16.28 -14.17 -11.19
CA GLU A 22 16.89 -13.11 -12.03
C GLU A 22 16.12 -12.87 -13.34
N ASN A 23 15.10 -13.69 -13.62
CA ASN A 23 14.30 -13.55 -14.83
C ASN A 23 13.48 -12.25 -14.79
N ARG A 24 13.85 -11.31 -15.67
CA ARG A 24 13.22 -9.99 -15.82
C ARG A 24 11.70 -10.07 -16.04
N TRP A 25 11.21 -11.11 -16.70
CA TRP A 25 9.76 -11.32 -16.90
C TRP A 25 9.03 -11.65 -15.61
N LEU A 26 9.65 -12.46 -14.75
CA LEU A 26 9.07 -12.81 -13.46
C LEU A 26 9.03 -11.58 -12.55
N LEU A 27 10.12 -10.81 -12.49
CA LEU A 27 10.18 -9.57 -11.71
C LEU A 27 9.14 -8.53 -12.18
N ARG A 28 8.95 -8.36 -13.50
CA ARG A 28 7.88 -7.52 -14.05
C ARG A 28 6.49 -8.05 -13.68
N GLY A 29 6.31 -9.37 -13.70
CA GLY A 29 5.06 -10.02 -13.27
C GLY A 29 4.72 -9.73 -11.81
N VAL A 30 5.72 -9.74 -10.92
CA VAL A 30 5.54 -9.38 -9.50
C VAL A 30 5.13 -7.92 -9.33
N VAL A 31 5.77 -7.00 -10.07
CA VAL A 31 5.39 -5.57 -10.05
C VAL A 31 3.94 -5.39 -10.52
N LEU A 32 3.55 -6.06 -11.63
CA LEU A 32 2.20 -5.98 -12.16
C LEU A 32 1.17 -6.61 -11.20
N ALA A 33 1.52 -7.70 -10.52
CA ALA A 33 0.65 -8.34 -9.53
C ALA A 33 0.31 -7.40 -8.36
N GLY A 34 1.24 -6.52 -7.95
CA GLY A 34 0.96 -5.50 -6.94
C GLY A 34 -0.14 -4.52 -7.39
N VAL A 35 -0.03 -4.00 -8.63
CA VAL A 35 -1.03 -3.09 -9.21
C VAL A 35 -2.37 -3.77 -9.43
N LEU A 36 -2.36 -5.01 -9.95
CA LEU A 36 -3.58 -5.80 -10.14
C LEU A 36 -4.25 -6.15 -8.82
N GLY A 37 -3.49 -6.39 -7.74
CA GLY A 37 -4.02 -6.62 -6.41
C GLY A 37 -4.82 -5.43 -5.90
N PHE A 38 -4.30 -4.22 -6.09
CA PHE A 38 -5.03 -2.99 -5.75
C PHE A 38 -6.35 -2.88 -6.54
N LEU A 39 -6.30 -3.07 -7.86
CA LEU A 39 -7.52 -3.03 -8.70
C LEU A 39 -8.54 -4.10 -8.30
N ALA A 40 -8.09 -5.30 -7.93
CA ALA A 40 -8.99 -6.37 -7.51
C ALA A 40 -9.75 -6.02 -6.23
N VAL A 41 -9.13 -5.28 -5.31
CA VAL A 41 -9.80 -4.79 -4.08
C VAL A 41 -10.87 -3.77 -4.44
N GLU A 42 -10.53 -2.74 -5.23
CA GLU A 42 -11.46 -1.69 -5.66
C GLU A 42 -12.67 -2.27 -6.41
N LEU A 43 -12.41 -3.18 -7.36
CA LEU A 43 -13.48 -3.86 -8.11
C LEU A 43 -14.33 -4.76 -7.22
N GLY A 44 -13.75 -5.41 -6.21
CA GLY A 44 -14.48 -6.19 -5.23
C GLY A 44 -15.48 -5.33 -4.46
N TRP A 45 -15.05 -4.16 -4.00
CA TRP A 45 -15.93 -3.18 -3.35
C TRP A 45 -17.04 -2.69 -4.29
N MET A 46 -16.70 -2.29 -5.52
CA MET A 46 -17.70 -1.88 -6.52
C MET A 46 -18.77 -2.95 -6.76
N VAL A 47 -18.39 -4.22 -6.92
CA VAL A 47 -19.36 -5.31 -7.10
C VAL A 47 -20.31 -5.43 -5.90
N THR A 48 -19.80 -5.27 -4.68
CA THR A 48 -20.64 -5.34 -3.48
C THR A 48 -21.55 -4.13 -3.29
N GLU A 49 -21.09 -2.93 -3.63
CA GLU A 49 -21.85 -1.69 -3.48
C GLU A 49 -22.92 -1.55 -4.57
N GLU A 50 -22.53 -1.74 -5.83
CA GLU A 50 -23.44 -1.69 -6.98
C GLU A 50 -24.39 -2.89 -7.00
N GLY A 51 -23.95 -4.06 -6.50
CA GLY A 51 -24.81 -5.24 -6.39
C GLY A 51 -26.00 -5.07 -5.45
N ARG A 52 -25.97 -4.06 -4.57
CA ARG A 52 -27.07 -3.74 -3.65
C ARG A 52 -28.01 -2.66 -4.19
N GLN A 53 -27.64 -1.95 -5.26
CA GLN A 53 -28.55 -1.02 -5.93
C GLN A 53 -29.81 -1.78 -6.40
N PRO A 54 -31.03 -1.23 -6.25
CA PRO A 54 -31.39 0.15 -5.92
C PRO A 54 -31.64 0.41 -4.42
N TRP A 55 -31.17 -0.45 -3.52
CA TRP A 55 -31.45 -0.36 -2.09
C TRP A 55 -30.25 0.20 -1.31
N VAL A 56 -30.51 1.08 -0.35
CA VAL A 56 -29.53 1.43 0.70
C VAL A 56 -29.67 0.43 1.85
N ILE A 57 -30.92 0.19 2.26
CA ILE A 57 -31.33 -0.82 3.23
C ILE A 57 -32.40 -1.67 2.55
N TYR A 58 -32.11 -2.97 2.36
CA TYR A 58 -33.00 -3.89 1.65
C TYR A 58 -34.42 -3.87 2.21
N GLY A 59 -35.41 -3.62 1.35
CA GLY A 59 -36.82 -3.60 1.73
C GLY A 59 -37.28 -2.37 2.52
N TYR A 60 -36.37 -1.49 2.96
CA TYR A 60 -36.70 -0.34 3.80
C TYR A 60 -36.41 1.01 3.14
N LEU A 61 -35.25 1.18 2.50
CA LEU A 61 -34.81 2.47 1.96
C LEU A 61 -34.17 2.31 0.59
N ARG A 62 -34.71 3.01 -0.42
CA ARG A 62 -34.14 3.05 -1.77
C ARG A 62 -33.12 4.17 -1.91
N THR A 63 -32.17 4.00 -2.82
CA THR A 63 -31.08 4.96 -3.07
C THR A 63 -31.61 6.30 -3.55
N LYS A 64 -32.66 6.31 -4.39
CA LYS A 64 -33.34 7.55 -4.83
C LYS A 64 -33.96 8.37 -3.70
N ASP A 65 -34.42 7.71 -2.62
CA ASP A 65 -35.15 8.35 -1.52
C ASP A 65 -34.17 8.80 -0.42
N ALA A 66 -32.91 8.36 -0.48
CA ALA A 66 -31.84 8.72 0.44
C ALA A 66 -31.05 9.96 0.01
N VAL A 67 -31.27 10.49 -1.20
CA VAL A 67 -30.57 11.67 -1.71
C VAL A 67 -31.07 12.93 -1.00
N THR A 68 -30.16 13.73 -0.44
CA THR A 68 -30.50 15.00 0.22
C THR A 68 -30.43 16.17 -0.76
N THR A 69 -31.32 17.15 -0.60
CA THR A 69 -31.38 18.38 -1.39
C THR A 69 -30.42 19.45 -0.85
N ALA A 70 -29.20 19.06 -0.48
CA ALA A 70 -28.22 19.98 0.07
C ALA A 70 -27.75 20.98 -1.00
N PRO A 71 -27.76 22.30 -0.73
CA PRO A 71 -27.21 23.27 -1.66
C PRO A 71 -25.68 23.08 -1.79
N PHE A 72 -25.15 23.37 -2.99
CA PHE A 72 -23.70 23.34 -3.30
C PHE A 72 -22.99 21.98 -3.26
N LEU A 73 -23.72 20.86 -3.28
CA LEU A 73 -23.13 19.51 -3.28
C LEU A 73 -22.07 19.30 -4.39
N ASN A 74 -22.32 19.86 -5.58
CA ASN A 74 -21.40 19.83 -6.72
C ASN A 74 -20.06 20.53 -6.42
N ILE A 75 -20.09 21.68 -5.74
CA ILE A 75 -18.88 22.44 -5.39
C ILE A 75 -18.08 21.69 -4.32
N THR A 76 -18.76 21.22 -3.26
CA THR A 76 -18.12 20.45 -2.21
C THR A 76 -17.49 19.17 -2.76
N PHE A 77 -18.21 18.44 -3.63
CA PHE A 77 -17.68 17.26 -4.31
C PHE A 77 -16.44 17.55 -5.15
N LEU A 78 -16.44 18.66 -5.90
CA LEU A 78 -15.29 19.09 -6.69
C LEU A 78 -14.09 19.41 -5.79
N ILE A 79 -14.29 20.15 -4.70
CA ILE A 79 -13.23 20.50 -3.76
C ILE A 79 -12.59 19.23 -3.18
N PHE A 80 -13.39 18.29 -2.68
CA PHE A 80 -12.88 17.03 -2.14
C PHE A 80 -12.15 16.22 -3.22
N SER A 81 -12.69 16.17 -4.43
CA SER A 81 -12.07 15.46 -5.56
C SER A 81 -10.69 16.05 -5.89
N VAL A 82 -10.56 17.38 -5.96
CA VAL A 82 -9.29 18.07 -6.20
C VAL A 82 -8.28 17.77 -5.09
N ILE A 83 -8.71 17.82 -3.82
CA ILE A 83 -7.86 17.51 -2.67
C ILE A 83 -7.35 16.07 -2.74
N TYR A 84 -8.24 15.10 -3.00
CA TYR A 84 -7.85 13.70 -3.10
C TYR A 84 -6.90 13.45 -4.27
N VAL A 85 -7.14 14.04 -5.44
CA VAL A 85 -6.22 13.93 -6.59
C VAL A 85 -4.84 14.50 -6.24
N ALA A 86 -4.78 15.67 -5.61
CA ALA A 86 -3.52 16.28 -5.18
C ALA A 86 -2.77 15.41 -4.16
N LEU A 87 -3.48 14.84 -3.19
CA LEU A 87 -2.93 13.90 -2.20
C LEU A 87 -2.39 12.64 -2.86
N THR A 88 -3.15 12.03 -3.78
CA THR A 88 -2.72 10.83 -4.52
C THR A 88 -1.46 11.11 -5.33
N ILE A 89 -1.40 12.23 -6.07
CA ILE A 89 -0.19 12.62 -6.82
C ILE A 89 1.00 12.80 -5.88
N THR A 90 0.81 13.53 -4.78
CA THR A 90 1.86 13.78 -3.79
C THR A 90 2.38 12.46 -3.22
N MET A 91 1.49 11.57 -2.82
CA MET A 91 1.84 10.24 -2.30
C MET A 91 2.64 9.43 -3.32
N ILE A 92 2.19 9.35 -4.58
CA ILE A 92 2.89 8.60 -5.64
C ILE A 92 4.29 9.19 -5.87
N VAL A 93 4.41 10.52 -5.96
CA VAL A 93 5.70 11.19 -6.14
C VAL A 93 6.64 10.91 -4.97
N LEU A 94 6.15 10.98 -3.73
CA LEU A 94 6.95 10.71 -2.54
C LEU A 94 7.41 9.26 -2.49
N LEU A 95 6.52 8.30 -2.76
CA LEU A 95 6.87 6.88 -2.78
C LEU A 95 7.87 6.57 -3.89
N LEU A 96 7.70 7.12 -5.09
CA LEU A 96 8.67 6.95 -6.19
C LEU A 96 10.01 7.62 -5.89
N ARG A 97 10.00 8.79 -5.23
CA ARG A 97 11.22 9.46 -4.79
C ARG A 97 11.95 8.61 -3.75
N GLN A 98 11.23 8.08 -2.76
CA GLN A 98 11.79 7.24 -1.70
C GLN A 98 12.32 5.91 -2.25
N ALA A 99 11.60 5.28 -3.17
CA ALA A 99 12.02 4.02 -3.80
C ALA A 99 13.30 4.17 -4.66
N ARG A 100 13.59 5.39 -5.14
CA ARG A 100 14.80 5.70 -5.93
C ARG A 100 15.99 6.12 -5.07
N LEU A 101 15.77 6.47 -3.80
CA LEU A 101 16.87 6.78 -2.89
C LEU A 101 17.57 5.46 -2.52
N PRO A 102 18.91 5.36 -2.64
CA PRO A 102 19.62 4.22 -2.11
C PRO A 102 19.37 4.19 -0.61
N LEU A 103 18.87 3.06 -0.11
CA LEU A 103 18.69 2.86 1.32
C LEU A 103 20.04 3.18 1.99
N PRO A 104 20.06 4.02 3.05
CA PRO A 104 21.28 4.20 3.82
C PRO A 104 21.78 2.81 4.21
N LYS A 105 23.10 2.58 4.11
CA LYS A 105 23.71 1.32 4.53
C LYS A 105 23.51 1.21 6.04
N MET A 106 22.40 0.61 6.44
CA MET A 106 22.14 0.29 7.83
C MET A 106 23.07 -0.87 8.19
N GLU A 107 24.14 -0.57 8.92
CA GLU A 107 24.99 -1.63 9.44
C GLU A 107 24.19 -2.35 10.54
N TRP A 108 23.90 -3.64 10.35
CA TRP A 108 23.05 -4.41 11.27
C TRP A 108 23.53 -4.36 12.73
N LYS A 109 24.81 -4.06 12.95
CA LYS A 109 25.38 -3.79 14.28
C LYS A 109 24.71 -2.60 14.97
N GLU A 110 24.45 -1.50 14.28
CA GLU A 110 23.86 -0.29 14.86
C GLU A 110 22.37 -0.48 15.22
N VAL A 111 21.65 -1.26 14.42
CA VAL A 111 20.22 -1.56 14.67
C VAL A 111 20.05 -2.55 15.82
N ALA A 112 20.93 -3.54 15.92
CA ALA A 112 20.90 -4.54 16.98
C ALA A 112 21.41 -4.00 18.32
N SER A 113 22.24 -2.96 18.31
CA SER A 113 22.87 -2.43 19.51
C SER A 113 22.02 -1.36 20.23
N GLY A 114 20.98 -0.83 19.57
CA GLY A 114 20.08 0.17 20.15
C GLY A 114 20.77 1.53 20.38
N PRO A 115 19.99 2.62 20.56
CA PRO A 115 20.54 3.96 20.72
C PRO A 115 21.45 4.08 21.97
N GLU A 116 21.19 3.27 22.99
CA GLU A 116 21.89 3.29 24.28
C GLU A 116 23.34 2.77 24.15
N SER A 117 23.62 1.72 23.37
CA SER A 117 24.99 1.18 23.29
C SER A 117 25.94 2.09 22.49
N SER A 118 25.42 2.85 21.52
CA SER A 118 26.24 3.80 20.76
C SER A 118 26.65 4.98 21.62
N GLU A 119 25.79 5.42 22.54
CA GLU A 119 26.09 6.47 23.50
C GLU A 119 27.05 5.95 24.58
N GLU A 120 26.83 4.76 25.12
CA GLU A 120 27.73 4.13 26.10
C GLU A 120 29.15 3.90 25.54
N LEU A 121 29.29 3.49 24.27
CA LEU A 121 30.61 3.34 23.63
C LEU A 121 31.32 4.69 23.47
N ASN A 122 30.59 5.73 23.08
CA ASN A 122 31.13 7.07 22.91
C ASN A 122 31.52 7.71 24.26
N GLU A 123 30.75 7.44 25.31
CA GLU A 123 31.03 7.87 26.67
C GLU A 123 32.25 7.14 27.26
N ARG A 124 32.36 5.82 27.06
CA ARG A 124 33.54 5.04 27.44
C ARG A 124 34.81 5.50 26.71
N GLN A 125 34.72 5.80 25.41
CA GLN A 125 35.83 6.37 24.65
C GLN A 125 36.24 7.77 25.11
N ARG A 126 35.28 8.60 25.58
CA ARG A 126 35.57 9.90 26.18
C ARG A 126 36.22 9.81 27.57
N ILE A 127 35.88 8.81 28.35
CA ILE A 127 36.37 8.64 29.73
C ILE A 127 37.77 8.00 29.76
N GLY A 128 38.29 7.51 28.63
CA GLY A 128 39.69 7.08 28.51
C GLY A 128 40.05 5.86 29.37
N VAL A 129 39.06 5.00 29.62
CA VAL A 129 39.23 3.68 30.26
C VAL A 129 39.49 2.62 29.21
#